data_AF-A0A7C4FIB4-F1
#
_entry.id   AF-A0A7C4FIB4-F1
#
_cell.length_a   1.000
_cell.length_b   1.000
_cell.length_c   1.000
_cell.angle_alpha   90.00
_cell.angle_beta   90.00
_cell.angle_gamma   90.00
#
_symmetry.space_group_name_H-M   'P 1'
#
loop_
_entity.id
_entity.type
_entity.pdbx_description
1 polymer ?
#
loop_
_entity_poly.entity_id
_entity_poly.type
_entity_poly.pdbx_seq_one_letter_code
_entity_poly.pdbx_strand_id
1 'polypeptide(L)'
;MTEQKFRISPTGRGAIFRLKRWFYAYMYSKVPSEAKEASRKAWGELVGKLIDELSKVGGAEKPARISLSYEEGPKGEFVPLSVKMEIFELVPKETINISFSERAAEIEREKIKSQYSELLKKARELGIQLET
;
A
#
# COMPACT_ATOMS: atom_id res chain seq x y z
N MET A 1 20.68 11.44 -13.89
CA MET A 1 19.62 10.49 -13.53
C MET A 1 19.55 10.27 -12.01
N THR A 2 18.42 10.65 -11.40
CA THR A 2 18.12 10.43 -9.98
C THR A 2 16.96 9.47 -9.83
N GLU A 3 17.04 8.52 -8.89
CA GLU A 3 15.96 7.58 -8.58
C GLU A 3 15.36 7.86 -7.20
N GLN A 4 14.03 8.01 -7.14
CA GLN A 4 13.26 8.09 -5.91
C GLN A 4 12.46 6.79 -5.71
N LYS A 5 12.89 5.97 -4.76
CA LYS A 5 12.20 4.74 -4.37
C LYS A 5 11.37 4.97 -3.12
N PHE A 6 10.06 4.71 -3.20
CA PHE A 6 9.16 4.86 -2.06
C PHE A 6 9.05 3.54 -1.27
N ARG A 7 8.71 3.65 0.01
CA ARG A 7 8.27 2.48 0.79
C ARG A 7 6.93 1.97 0.25
N ILE A 8 6.61 0.71 0.54
CA ILE A 8 5.29 0.14 0.24
C ILE A 8 4.21 0.97 0.94
N SER A 9 3.13 1.21 0.22
CA SER A 9 1.90 1.82 0.74
C SER A 9 0.81 0.74 0.84
N PRO A 10 -0.11 0.85 1.81
CA PRO A 10 -1.20 -0.12 1.98
C PRO A 10 -2.11 -0.26 0.75
N THR A 11 -2.20 0.80 -0.07
CA THR A 11 -3.01 0.82 -1.29
C THR A 11 -2.24 1.50 -2.43
N GLY A 12 -2.60 1.17 -3.67
CA GLY A 12 -2.11 1.84 -4.89
C GLY A 12 -2.39 3.33 -4.88
N ARG A 13 -3.58 3.73 -4.45
CA ARG A 13 -3.94 5.15 -4.23
C ARG A 13 -3.01 5.80 -3.20
N GLY A 14 -2.72 5.11 -2.10
CA GLY A 14 -1.78 5.56 -1.08
C GLY A 14 -0.35 5.73 -1.60
N ALA A 15 0.10 4.88 -2.53
CA ALA A 15 1.39 5.02 -3.19
C ALA A 15 1.44 6.30 -4.04
N ILE A 16 0.40 6.57 -4.85
CA ILE A 16 0.30 7.80 -5.65
C ILE A 16 0.25 9.04 -4.75
N PHE A 17 -0.50 9.00 -3.65
CA PHE A 17 -0.55 10.11 -2.69
C PHE A 17 0.81 10.39 -2.04
N ARG A 18 1.57 9.35 -1.73
CA ARG A 18 2.95 9.50 -1.21
C ARG A 18 3.86 10.14 -2.25
N LEU A 19 3.78 9.71 -3.50
CA LEU A 19 4.51 10.33 -4.61
C LEU A 19 4.12 11.81 -4.76
N LYS A 20 2.81 12.13 -4.70
CA LYS A 20 2.30 13.52 -4.76
C LYS A 20 2.88 14.39 -3.65
N ARG A 21 2.90 13.90 -2.41
CA ARG A 21 3.48 14.64 -1.28
C ARG A 21 4.96 14.91 -1.49
N TRP A 22 5.72 13.91 -1.92
CA TRP A 22 7.12 14.09 -2.25
C TRP A 22 7.34 15.11 -3.37
N PHE A 23 6.55 15.03 -4.45
CA PHE A 23 6.66 15.97 -5.56
C PHE A 23 6.49 17.41 -5.07
N TYR A 24 5.39 17.72 -4.38
CA TYR A 24 5.12 19.10 -3.97
C TYR A 24 6.01 19.59 -2.83
N ALA A 25 6.33 18.73 -1.85
CA ALA A 25 7.11 19.14 -0.69
C ALA A 25 8.62 19.22 -0.98
N TYR A 26 9.15 18.34 -1.83
CA TYR A 26 10.58 18.20 -2.03
C TYR A 26 11.05 18.62 -3.42
N MET A 27 10.43 18.14 -4.49
CA MET A 27 10.89 18.47 -5.85
C MET A 27 10.43 19.85 -6.29
N TYR A 28 9.12 20.06 -6.33
CA TYR A 28 8.49 21.28 -6.85
C TYR A 28 8.85 22.54 -6.03
N SER A 29 9.19 22.37 -4.75
CA SER A 29 9.67 23.46 -3.90
C SER A 29 11.05 24.00 -4.32
N LYS A 30 11.85 23.19 -5.02
CA LYS A 30 13.18 23.56 -5.54
C LYS A 30 13.16 24.07 -6.97
N VAL A 31 12.05 23.87 -7.69
CA VAL A 31 11.92 24.26 -9.10
C VAL A 31 11.90 25.80 -9.22
N PRO A 32 12.75 26.40 -10.08
CA PRO A 32 12.74 27.84 -10.35
C PRO A 32 11.39 28.33 -10.87
N SER A 33 11.04 29.59 -10.60
CA SER A 33 9.72 30.15 -10.95
C SER A 33 9.36 29.98 -12.43
N GLU A 34 10.33 30.17 -13.32
CA GLU A 34 10.19 30.06 -14.78
C GLU A 34 9.92 28.61 -15.24
N ALA A 35 10.33 27.62 -14.44
CA ALA A 35 10.22 26.20 -14.73
C ALA A 35 9.04 25.52 -14.01
N LYS A 36 8.32 26.24 -13.14
CA LYS A 36 7.22 25.70 -12.34
C LYS A 36 6.04 25.22 -13.17
N GLU A 37 5.65 25.98 -14.18
CA GLU A 37 4.52 25.60 -15.04
C GLU A 37 4.82 24.32 -15.83
N ALA A 38 5.99 24.24 -16.46
CA ALA A 38 6.46 23.07 -17.17
C ALA A 38 6.50 21.83 -16.25
N SER A 39 7.07 21.98 -15.05
CA SER A 39 7.15 20.91 -14.05
C SER A 39 5.77 20.45 -13.58
N ARG A 40 4.83 21.38 -13.39
CA ARG A 40 3.45 21.06 -13.01
C ARG A 40 2.72 20.29 -14.10
N LYS A 41 2.94 20.66 -15.38
CA LYS A 41 2.37 19.95 -16.53
C LYS A 41 2.93 18.53 -16.64
N ALA A 42 4.25 18.37 -16.60
CA ALA A 42 4.91 17.07 -16.63
C ALA A 42 4.45 16.16 -15.47
N TRP A 43 4.29 16.72 -14.27
CA TRP A 43 3.70 16.03 -13.13
C TRP A 43 2.25 15.58 -13.38
N GLY A 44 1.42 16.45 -13.95
CA GLY A 44 0.03 16.12 -14.29
C GLY A 44 -0.06 14.94 -15.27
N GLU A 45 0.77 14.94 -16.31
CA GLU A 45 0.87 13.86 -17.29
C GLU A 45 1.35 12.54 -16.65
N LEU A 46 2.37 12.61 -15.79
CA LEU A 46 2.87 11.46 -15.04
C LEU A 46 1.77 10.81 -14.19
N VAL A 47 1.06 11.62 -13.40
CA VAL A 47 0.02 11.14 -12.49
C VAL A 47 -1.18 10.59 -13.26
N GLY A 48 -1.59 11.25 -14.35
CA GLY A 48 -2.65 10.76 -15.22
C GLY A 48 -2.34 9.34 -15.72
N LYS A 49 -1.16 9.16 -16.34
CA LYS A 49 -0.71 7.84 -16.82
C LYS A 49 -0.66 6.80 -15.69
N LEU A 50 -0.18 7.18 -14.50
CA LEU A 50 -0.13 6.28 -13.35
C LEU A 50 -1.51 5.82 -12.88
N ILE A 51 -2.48 6.73 -12.83
CA ILE A 51 -3.85 6.42 -12.43
C ILE A 51 -4.50 5.50 -13.47
N ASP A 52 -4.29 5.77 -14.76
CA ASP A 52 -4.84 4.97 -15.84
C ASP A 52 -4.30 3.54 -15.80
N GLU A 53 -2.98 3.36 -15.70
CA GLU A 53 -2.35 2.05 -15.60
C GLU A 53 -2.76 1.30 -14.32
N LEU A 54 -2.83 2.00 -13.18
CA LEU A 54 -3.28 1.41 -11.91
C LEU A 54 -4.73 0.91 -11.98
N SER A 55 -5.58 1.64 -12.71
CA SER A 55 -6.99 1.31 -12.88
C SER A 55 -7.17 0.08 -13.76
N LYS A 56 -6.41 -0.04 -14.86
CA LYS A 56 -6.44 -1.21 -15.77
C LYS A 56 -6.15 -2.52 -15.05
N VAL A 57 -5.22 -2.51 -14.12
CA VAL A 57 -4.78 -3.71 -13.38
C VAL A 57 -5.56 -3.95 -12.08
N GLY A 58 -6.57 -3.12 -11.77
CA GLY A 58 -7.36 -3.23 -10.53
C GLY A 58 -6.53 -3.06 -9.25
N GLY A 59 -5.40 -2.35 -9.33
CA GLY A 59 -4.43 -2.25 -8.22
C GLY A 59 -4.76 -1.19 -7.17
N ALA A 60 -5.86 -0.45 -7.32
CA ALA A 60 -6.17 0.73 -6.51
C ALA A 60 -6.18 0.45 -5.00
N GLU A 61 -6.76 -0.69 -4.60
CA GLU A 61 -6.89 -1.13 -3.21
C GLU A 61 -5.83 -2.15 -2.78
N LYS A 62 -4.95 -2.58 -3.70
CA LYS A 62 -3.85 -3.50 -3.39
C LYS A 62 -2.63 -2.71 -2.90
N PRO A 63 -1.82 -3.25 -1.98
CA PRO A 63 -0.57 -2.61 -1.60
C PRO A 63 0.33 -2.40 -2.80
N ALA A 64 0.99 -1.26 -2.83
CA ALA A 64 1.84 -0.93 -3.96
C ALA A 64 3.08 -0.14 -3.54
N ARG A 65 4.10 -0.23 -4.39
CA ARG A 65 5.32 0.57 -4.31
C ARG A 65 5.55 1.26 -5.64
N ILE A 66 5.95 2.52 -5.58
CA ILE A 66 6.36 3.31 -6.74
C ILE A 66 7.86 3.56 -6.64
N SER A 67 8.55 3.47 -7.78
CA SER A 67 9.92 3.95 -7.97
C SER A 67 9.92 4.87 -9.19
N LEU A 68 10.40 6.10 -9.03
CA LEU A 68 10.41 7.13 -10.06
C LEU A 68 11.85 7.46 -10.42
N SER A 69 12.18 7.36 -11.71
CA SER A 69 13.42 7.89 -12.27
C SER A 69 13.14 9.24 -12.92
N TYR A 70 13.94 10.24 -12.60
CA TYR A 70 13.76 11.61 -13.09
C TYR A 70 15.09 12.35 -13.21
N GLU A 71 15.05 13.48 -13.91
CA GLU A 71 16.15 14.42 -14.04
C GLU A 71 15.67 15.85 -13.81
N GLU A 72 16.62 16.73 -13.50
CA GLU A 72 16.43 18.17 -13.51
C GLU A 72 16.90 18.69 -14.87
N GLY A 73 15.99 19.30 -15.61
CA GLY A 73 16.27 19.82 -16.94
C GLY A 73 17.17 21.07 -16.89
N PRO A 74 17.58 21.60 -18.06
CA PRO A 74 18.52 22.71 -18.14
C PRO A 74 18.06 23.99 -17.44
N LYS A 75 16.75 24.18 -17.22
CA LYS A 75 16.17 25.32 -16.51
C LYS A 75 15.75 24.97 -15.07
N GLY A 76 16.17 23.80 -14.57
CA GLY A 76 15.76 23.26 -13.27
C GLY A 76 14.34 22.70 -13.26
N GLU A 77 13.75 22.41 -14.43
CA GLU A 77 12.44 21.78 -14.55
C GLU A 77 12.48 20.29 -14.18
N PHE A 78 11.38 19.79 -13.62
CA PHE A 78 11.22 18.38 -13.35
C PHE A 78 10.94 17.61 -14.65
N VAL A 79 11.82 16.65 -14.97
CA VAL A 79 11.69 15.77 -16.14
C VAL A 79 11.53 14.32 -15.67
N PRO A 80 10.30 13.76 -15.63
CA PRO A 80 10.11 12.35 -15.30
C PRO A 80 10.56 11.47 -16.48
N LEU A 81 11.38 10.46 -16.21
CA LEU A 81 11.90 9.54 -17.23
C LEU A 81 11.11 8.23 -17.27
N SER A 82 10.92 7.60 -16.11
CA SER A 82 10.20 6.33 -16.01
C SER A 82 9.64 6.13 -14.61
N VAL A 83 8.55 5.35 -14.53
CA VAL A 83 7.96 4.94 -13.26
C VAL A 83 7.77 3.43 -13.26
N LYS A 84 8.27 2.79 -12.21
CA LYS A 84 7.97 1.40 -11.90
C LYS A 84 6.95 1.33 -10.79
N MET A 85 5.86 0.62 -11.04
CA MET A 85 4.83 0.34 -10.04
C MET A 85 4.78 -1.15 -9.78
N GLU A 86 4.98 -1.52 -8.51
CA GLU A 86 4.90 -2.90 -8.05
C GLU A 86 3.66 -3.04 -7.20
N ILE A 87 2.77 -3.94 -7.57
CA ILE A 87 1.53 -4.23 -6.85
C ILE A 87 1.72 -5.59 -6.17
N PHE A 88 1.39 -5.65 -4.89
CA PHE A 88 1.58 -6.81 -4.04
C PHE A 88 0.23 -7.42 -3.65
N GLU A 89 0.24 -8.71 -3.36
CA GLU A 89 -0.86 -9.39 -2.72
C GLU A 89 -0.57 -9.55 -1.23
N LEU A 90 -1.55 -9.20 -0.40
CA LEU A 90 -1.44 -9.27 1.06
C LEU A 90 -1.92 -10.64 1.52
N VAL A 91 -1.00 -11.43 2.02
CA VAL A 91 -1.30 -12.66 2.76
C VAL A 91 -0.79 -12.47 4.18
N PRO A 92 -1.70 -12.44 5.19
CA PRO A 92 -1.28 -12.41 6.58
C PRO A 92 -0.42 -13.64 6.88
N LYS A 93 0.82 -13.43 7.31
CA LYS A 93 1.69 -14.54 7.71
C LYS A 93 1.28 -15.10 9.08
N GLU A 94 0.94 -14.21 10.00
CA GLU A 94 0.56 -14.55 11.36
C GLU A 94 -0.31 -13.43 11.94
N THR A 95 -1.29 -13.80 12.75
CA THR A 95 -2.14 -12.86 13.49
C THR A 95 -1.93 -13.11 14.97
N ILE A 96 -1.43 -12.09 15.67
CA ILE A 96 -1.17 -12.17 17.11
C ILE A 96 -2.17 -11.27 17.82
N ASN A 97 -3.03 -11.88 18.65
CA ASN A 97 -3.95 -11.14 19.51
C ASN A 97 -3.25 -10.81 20.83
N ILE A 98 -3.13 -9.52 21.14
CA ILE A 98 -2.51 -9.03 22.38
C ILE A 98 -3.61 -8.40 23.23
N SER A 99 -3.92 -9.03 24.37
CA SER A 99 -4.88 -8.52 25.34
C SER A 99 -4.17 -7.74 26.45
N PHE A 100 -4.71 -6.58 26.80
CA PHE A 100 -4.12 -5.65 27.79
C PHE A 100 -4.84 -5.65 29.15
N SER A 101 -5.85 -6.51 29.33
CA SER A 101 -6.50 -6.72 30.63
C SER A 101 -6.84 -8.20 30.80
N GLU A 102 -6.73 -8.69 32.03
CA GLU A 102 -7.09 -10.07 32.37
C GLU A 102 -8.54 -10.39 32.01
N ARG A 103 -9.44 -9.43 32.24
CA ARG A 103 -10.85 -9.55 31.87
C ARG A 103 -11.06 -9.71 30.36
N ALA A 104 -10.30 -8.99 29.52
CA ALA A 104 -10.38 -9.16 28.07
C ALA A 104 -9.80 -10.52 27.63
N ALA A 105 -8.71 -10.96 28.26
CA ALA A 105 -8.11 -12.27 28.00
C ALA A 105 -9.04 -13.43 28.42
N GLU A 106 -9.82 -13.24 29.49
CA GLU A 106 -10.78 -14.23 29.98
C GLU A 106 -11.99 -14.35 29.05
N ILE A 107 -12.55 -13.22 28.60
CA ILE A 107 -13.63 -13.18 27.60
C ILE A 107 -13.19 -13.85 26.28
N GLU A 108 -11.95 -13.62 25.85
CA GLU A 108 -11.42 -14.23 24.63
C GLU A 108 -11.23 -15.74 24.80
N ARG A 109 -10.72 -16.20 25.96
CA ARG A 109 -10.62 -17.62 26.29
C ARG A 109 -11.98 -18.32 26.33
N GLU A 110 -13.00 -17.69 26.92
CA GLU A 110 -14.35 -18.25 26.97
C GLU A 110 -14.96 -18.39 25.57
N LYS A 111 -14.78 -17.39 24.70
CA LYS A 111 -15.21 -17.46 23.30
C LYS A 111 -14.50 -18.57 22.52
N ILE A 112 -13.19 -18.73 22.71
CA ILE A 112 -12.43 -19.81 22.06
C ILE A 112 -12.94 -21.17 22.54
N LYS A 113 -13.18 -21.34 23.85
CA LYS A 113 -13.73 -22.58 24.41
C LYS A 113 -15.12 -22.91 23.86
N SER A 114 -16.00 -21.92 23.73
CA SER A 114 -17.34 -22.12 23.17
C SER A 114 -17.30 -22.47 21.69
N GLN A 115 -16.44 -21.80 20.91
CA GLN A 115 -16.26 -22.12 19.50
C GLN A 115 -15.71 -23.53 19.31
N TYR A 116 -14.74 -23.94 20.13
CA TYR A 116 -14.16 -25.28 20.09
C TYR A 116 -15.20 -26.36 20.41
N SER A 117 -16.05 -26.15 21.42
CA SER A 117 -17.08 -27.12 21.79
C SER A 117 -18.15 -27.28 20.70
N GLU A 118 -18.55 -26.19 20.05
CA GLU A 118 -19.45 -26.23 18.88
C GLU A 118 -18.82 -26.98 17.70
N LEU A 119 -17.53 -26.76 17.46
CA LEU A 119 -16.79 -27.44 16.39
C LEU A 119 -16.69 -28.94 16.63
N LEU A 120 -16.41 -29.35 17.87
CA LEU A 120 -16.40 -30.77 18.28
C LEU A 120 -17.79 -31.41 18.12
N LYS A 121 -18.86 -30.69 18.47
CA LYS A 121 -20.23 -31.18 18.29
C LYS A 121 -20.53 -31.43 16.81
N LYS A 122 -20.20 -30.47 15.93
CA LYS A 122 -20.37 -30.59 14.48
C LYS A 122 -19.51 -31.72 13.88
N ALA A 123 -18.27 -31.88 14.33
CA ALA A 123 -17.40 -32.96 13.86
C ALA A 123 -17.96 -34.35 14.22
N ARG A 124 -18.53 -34.51 15.43
CA ARG A 124 -19.22 -35.74 15.84
C ARG A 124 -20.48 -36.01 15.04
N GLU A 125 -21.27 -34.98 14.75
CA GLU A 125 -22.47 -35.08 13.89
C GLU A 125 -22.11 -35.51 12.46
N LEU A 126 -20.94 -35.13 11.96
CA LEU A 126 -20.41 -35.52 10.65
C LEU A 126 -19.64 -36.85 10.66
N GLY A 127 -19.55 -37.54 11.80
CA GLY A 127 -18.86 -38.84 11.93
C GLY A 127 -17.34 -38.78 11.81
N ILE A 128 -16.72 -37.59 11.92
CA ILE A 128 -15.27 -37.40 11.82
C ILE A 128 -14.65 -37.69 13.19
N GLN A 129 -13.88 -38.76 13.30
CA GLN A 129 -13.06 -39.04 14.48
C GLN A 129 -11.79 -38.20 14.40
N LEU A 130 -11.64 -37.24 15.33
CA LEU A 130 -10.41 -36.48 15.49
C LEU A 130 -9.45 -37.35 16.32
N GLU A 131 -8.42 -37.92 15.68
CA GLU A 131 -7.31 -38.54 16.40
C GLU A 131 -6.58 -37.47 17.23
N THR A 132 -6.22 -37.85 18.45
CA THR A 132 -5.68 -36.96 19.50
C THR A 132 -4.17 -36.84 19.40
#